data_AF-E4PSW9-F1
#
_entry.id   AF-E4PSW9-F1
#
_cell.length_a   1.000
_cell.length_b   1.000
_cell.length_c   1.000
_cell.angle_alpha   90.00
_cell.angle_beta   90.00
_cell.angle_gamma   90.00
#
_symmetry.space_group_name_H-M   'P 1'
#
loop_
_entity.id
_entity.type
_entity.pdbx_description
1 polymer ?
#
loop_
_entity_poly.entity_id
_entity_poly.type
_entity_poly.pdbx_seq_one_letter_code
_entity_poly.pdbx_strand_id
1 'polypeptide(L)'
;MKKLLTILGSVGLVATTSAAVIACGDKTPQKAPDTKPNEQPRKEEDKEKSKKDEDEKSIEDKKKEEEAFSKVEGQNIGNFSPDSKGSIPQINIKKKLAELLNTHESKLINLDVDYTKNTGKVTLPEFNNKTLSFSFTSILDLGEFNFKNKVVSVGEIKKKISDLLKIESQYIYELEVDSIKNSGTFKSSKPFTFNGKFEFKFTIKEDVKPAK
;
A
#
# COMPACT_ATOMS: atom_id res chain seq x y z
N MET A 1 35.54 -23.16 -34.36
CA MET A 1 35.19 -22.31 -35.53
C MET A 1 33.99 -22.92 -36.27
N LYS A 2 33.20 -22.06 -36.94
CA LYS A 2 31.85 -22.26 -37.57
C LYS A 2 30.72 -22.02 -36.57
N LYS A 3 30.21 -20.79 -36.37
CA LYS A 3 29.35 -19.94 -37.23
C LYS A 3 28.10 -20.66 -37.75
N LEU A 4 26.93 -20.22 -37.28
CA LEU A 4 25.76 -19.98 -38.12
C LEU A 4 24.95 -18.82 -37.52
N LEU A 5 24.75 -17.83 -38.38
CA LEU A 5 24.08 -16.55 -38.20
C LEU A 5 22.69 -16.67 -38.86
N THR A 6 21.79 -15.75 -38.50
CA THR A 6 20.64 -15.30 -39.30
C THR A 6 19.34 -16.11 -39.16
N ILE A 7 18.33 -15.54 -38.49
CA ILE A 7 17.04 -15.22 -39.12
C ILE A 7 16.57 -13.85 -38.63
N LEU A 8 16.59 -12.91 -39.57
CA LEU A 8 16.00 -11.59 -39.53
C LEU A 8 14.49 -11.78 -39.86
N GLY A 9 13.59 -11.34 -39.00
CA GLY A 9 12.14 -11.56 -39.16
C GLY A 9 11.32 -10.31 -38.87
N SER A 10 11.16 -9.48 -39.90
CA SER A 10 9.95 -8.71 -40.23
C SER A 10 9.19 -7.96 -39.12
N VAL A 11 9.40 -6.63 -39.05
CA VAL A 11 8.44 -5.70 -38.45
C VAL A 11 7.37 -5.38 -39.50
N GLY A 12 6.17 -5.91 -39.31
CA GLY A 12 5.01 -5.58 -40.12
C GLY A 12 4.42 -4.23 -39.71
N LEU A 13 4.51 -3.24 -40.60
CA LEU A 13 3.81 -1.96 -40.52
C LEU A 13 2.33 -2.20 -40.84
N VAL A 14 1.45 -2.02 -39.85
CA VAL A 14 -0.01 -1.96 -40.08
C VAL A 14 -0.44 -0.50 -40.00
N ALA A 15 -0.57 0.14 -41.17
CA ALA A 15 -1.26 1.42 -41.32
C ALA A 15 -2.62 1.12 -41.94
N THR A 16 -3.70 1.21 -41.14
CA THR A 16 -5.06 1.16 -41.65
C THR A 16 -5.82 2.41 -41.22
N THR A 17 -5.89 3.33 -42.19
CA THR A 17 -6.90 4.35 -42.46
C THR A 17 -8.05 4.49 -41.44
N SER A 18 -8.06 5.58 -40.67
CA SER A 18 -9.27 6.09 -40.02
C SER A 18 -9.92 7.14 -40.93
N ALA A 19 -11.02 6.79 -41.59
CA ALA A 19 -11.90 7.75 -42.24
C ALA A 19 -13.36 7.34 -42.05
N ALA A 20 -14.08 8.11 -41.22
CA ALA A 20 -15.48 8.44 -41.42
C ALA A 20 -15.81 9.64 -40.52
N VAL A 21 -15.96 10.81 -41.15
CA VAL A 21 -16.58 11.99 -40.54
C VAL A 21 -18.09 11.73 -40.39
N ILE A 22 -18.59 11.89 -39.17
CA ILE A 22 -20.02 11.83 -38.87
C ILE A 22 -20.67 13.11 -39.39
N ALA A 23 -21.53 12.95 -40.40
CA ALA A 23 -22.42 14.00 -40.86
C ALA A 23 -23.53 14.22 -39.80
N CYS A 24 -23.39 15.23 -38.94
CA CYS A 24 -24.53 15.79 -38.23
C CYS A 24 -25.33 16.64 -39.22
N GLY A 25 -26.23 15.97 -39.94
CA GLY A 25 -27.35 16.63 -40.58
C GLY A 25 -28.40 16.94 -39.52
N ASP A 26 -28.45 18.20 -39.06
CA ASP A 26 -29.63 18.72 -38.38
C ASP A 26 -29.89 20.14 -38.88
N LYS A 27 -30.88 20.26 -39.75
CA LYS A 27 -31.47 21.52 -40.20
C LYS A 27 -32.89 21.62 -39.65
N THR A 28 -33.07 22.35 -38.54
CA THR A 28 -34.30 23.15 -38.30
C THR A 28 -34.31 24.33 -39.28
N PRO A 29 -35.45 24.89 -39.76
CA PRO A 29 -36.45 25.57 -38.89
C PRO A 29 -37.91 25.67 -39.40
N GLN A 30 -38.90 25.74 -38.52
CA GLN A 30 -40.20 26.41 -38.79
C GLN A 30 -40.96 26.64 -37.47
N LYS A 31 -40.88 27.84 -36.89
CA LYS A 31 -41.87 28.94 -36.94
C LYS A 31 -43.15 28.69 -36.12
N ALA A 32 -43.26 29.44 -35.02
CA ALA A 32 -44.52 29.79 -34.33
C ALA A 32 -45.37 30.75 -35.20
N PRO A 33 -46.64 31.05 -34.83
CA PRO A 33 -46.82 32.22 -33.96
C PRO A 33 -48.01 32.18 -32.96
N ASP A 34 -47.90 33.11 -31.99
CA ASP A 34 -48.94 33.85 -31.25
C ASP A 34 -49.85 33.17 -30.21
N THR A 35 -49.54 33.41 -28.92
CA THR A 35 -50.40 34.25 -28.04
C THR A 35 -49.55 34.94 -26.96
N LYS A 36 -49.87 36.22 -26.69
CA LYS A 36 -49.17 37.23 -25.86
C LYS A 36 -49.35 37.03 -24.33
N PRO A 37 -48.60 37.80 -23.49
CA PRO A 37 -48.01 37.36 -22.23
C PRO A 37 -48.75 37.85 -20.97
N ASN A 38 -48.50 37.18 -19.84
CA ASN A 38 -48.76 37.71 -18.51
C ASN A 38 -47.41 38.05 -17.83
N GLU A 39 -47.28 39.28 -17.36
CA GLU A 39 -46.05 39.86 -16.79
C GLU A 39 -45.87 39.51 -15.29
N GLN A 40 -44.66 38.99 -15.01
CA GLN A 40 -43.78 39.21 -13.83
C GLN A 40 -44.22 38.83 -12.38
N PRO A 41 -43.26 38.62 -11.44
CA PRO A 41 -41.81 38.39 -11.57
C PRO A 41 -41.31 37.10 -10.87
N ARG A 42 -40.23 36.52 -11.42
CA ARG A 42 -39.39 35.52 -10.76
C ARG A 42 -38.71 36.13 -9.53
N LYS A 43 -38.81 35.46 -8.38
CA LYS A 43 -37.81 35.56 -7.32
C LYS A 43 -36.58 34.77 -7.75
N GLU A 44 -35.55 35.45 -8.21
CA GLU A 44 -34.18 34.92 -8.32
C GLU A 44 -33.41 35.30 -7.06
N GLU A 45 -33.59 34.55 -5.98
CA GLU A 45 -32.71 34.61 -4.80
C GLU A 45 -32.69 33.23 -4.14
N ASP A 46 -31.91 32.28 -4.67
CA ASP A 46 -31.28 31.21 -3.85
C ASP A 46 -30.31 30.26 -4.61
N LYS A 47 -29.41 30.79 -5.47
CA LYS A 47 -28.40 29.94 -6.17
C LYS A 47 -26.94 30.27 -5.87
N GLU A 48 -26.69 31.22 -4.98
CA GLU A 48 -25.31 31.69 -4.72
C GLU A 48 -24.72 31.12 -3.42
N LYS A 49 -25.55 30.66 -2.48
CA LYS A 49 -25.06 29.99 -1.26
C LYS A 49 -24.65 28.53 -1.45
N SER A 50 -25.21 27.82 -2.43
CA SER A 50 -24.93 26.39 -2.65
C SER A 50 -23.63 26.10 -3.41
N LYS A 51 -23.11 27.04 -4.21
CA LYS A 51 -21.86 26.83 -4.97
C LYS A 51 -20.60 27.00 -4.13
N LYS A 52 -20.62 27.91 -3.15
CA LYS A 52 -19.42 28.23 -2.35
C LYS A 52 -19.05 27.09 -1.39
N ASP A 53 -20.06 26.42 -0.83
CA ASP A 53 -19.86 25.28 0.08
C ASP A 53 -19.45 23.99 -0.66
N GLU A 54 -19.90 23.77 -1.91
CA GLU A 54 -19.45 22.63 -2.73
C GLU A 54 -18.01 22.81 -3.25
N ASP A 55 -17.64 24.01 -3.68
CA ASP A 55 -16.29 24.31 -4.16
C ASP A 55 -15.26 24.21 -3.01
N GLU A 56 -15.54 24.74 -1.82
CA GLU A 56 -14.64 24.62 -0.66
C GLU A 56 -14.46 23.16 -0.20
N LYS A 57 -15.55 22.38 -0.16
CA LYS A 57 -15.49 20.95 0.20
C LYS A 57 -14.68 20.14 -0.81
N SER A 58 -14.82 20.43 -2.10
CA SER A 58 -14.06 19.76 -3.17
C SER A 58 -12.55 20.05 -3.13
N ILE A 59 -12.15 21.23 -2.66
CA ILE A 59 -10.74 21.62 -2.50
C ILE A 59 -10.14 20.98 -1.25
N GLU A 60 -10.90 20.92 -0.16
CA GLU A 60 -10.44 20.28 1.08
C GLU A 60 -10.27 18.77 0.91
N ASP A 61 -11.20 18.10 0.21
CA ASP A 61 -11.10 16.66 -0.06
C ASP A 61 -9.90 16.32 -0.95
N LYS A 62 -9.62 17.12 -2.00
CA LYS A 62 -8.41 16.97 -2.82
C LYS A 62 -7.12 17.16 -2.02
N LYS A 63 -7.09 18.12 -1.09
CA LYS A 63 -5.92 18.32 -0.21
C LYS A 63 -5.69 17.12 0.71
N LYS A 64 -6.76 16.55 1.28
CA LYS A 64 -6.67 15.34 2.13
C LYS A 64 -6.18 14.14 1.33
N GLU A 65 -6.61 13.98 0.09
CA GLU A 65 -6.13 12.92 -0.81
C GLU A 65 -4.64 13.06 -1.13
N GLU A 66 -4.19 14.26 -1.50
CA GLU A 66 -2.77 14.51 -1.78
C GLU A 66 -1.90 14.27 -0.55
N GLU A 67 -2.35 14.68 0.64
CA GLU A 67 -1.67 14.38 1.89
C GLU A 67 -1.61 12.87 2.16
N ALA A 68 -2.71 12.15 1.93
CA ALA A 68 -2.75 10.70 2.09
C ALA A 68 -1.81 9.97 1.12
N PHE A 69 -1.77 10.40 -0.16
CA PHE A 69 -0.83 9.85 -1.14
C PHE A 69 0.63 10.10 -0.76
N SER A 70 0.93 11.26 -0.17
CA SER A 70 2.30 11.57 0.28
C SER A 70 2.82 10.62 1.38
N LYS A 71 1.91 9.98 2.14
CA LYS A 71 2.26 8.97 3.16
C LYS A 71 2.62 7.61 2.56
N VAL A 72 2.33 7.38 1.28
CA VAL A 72 2.55 6.10 0.59
C VAL A 72 3.56 6.23 -0.54
N GLU A 73 3.41 7.23 -1.41
CA GLU A 73 4.21 7.35 -2.63
C GLU A 73 5.70 7.50 -2.34
N GLY A 74 6.46 6.48 -2.74
CA GLY A 74 7.90 6.38 -2.49
C GLY A 74 8.28 6.18 -1.03
N GLN A 75 7.31 6.02 -0.13
CA GLN A 75 7.55 5.94 1.31
C GLN A 75 7.69 4.50 1.80
N ASN A 76 8.25 4.36 3.01
CA ASN A 76 8.19 3.12 3.76
C ASN A 76 6.88 3.07 4.55
N ILE A 77 6.00 2.12 4.23
CA ILE A 77 4.67 2.00 4.85
C ILE A 77 4.68 1.25 6.19
N GLY A 78 5.86 0.83 6.65
CA GLY A 78 6.08 0.20 7.95
C GLY A 78 6.70 -1.20 7.86
N ASN A 79 6.74 -1.85 9.02
CA ASN A 79 7.25 -3.19 9.19
C ASN A 79 6.13 -4.22 9.18
N PHE A 80 6.27 -5.27 8.39
CA PHE A 80 5.38 -6.42 8.40
C PHE A 80 6.13 -7.63 8.92
N SER A 81 5.68 -8.18 10.05
CA SER A 81 6.30 -9.38 10.58
C SER A 81 6.02 -10.59 9.68
N PRO A 82 7.06 -11.31 9.26
CA PRO A 82 6.89 -12.51 8.45
C PRO A 82 6.27 -13.65 9.28
N ASP A 83 5.59 -14.55 8.58
CA ASP A 83 5.09 -15.79 9.17
C ASP A 83 6.19 -16.85 9.33
N SER A 84 5.81 -18.04 9.78
CA SER A 84 6.73 -19.18 9.95
C SER A 84 7.40 -19.63 8.65
N LYS A 85 6.85 -19.24 7.50
CA LYS A 85 7.40 -19.51 6.16
C LYS A 85 8.21 -18.32 5.63
N GLY A 86 8.49 -17.32 6.46
CA GLY A 86 9.21 -16.12 6.05
C GLY A 86 8.41 -15.23 5.09
N SER A 87 7.11 -15.47 4.98
CA SER A 87 6.23 -14.80 4.01
C SER A 87 5.42 -13.71 4.70
N ILE A 88 5.16 -12.62 3.98
CA ILE A 88 4.24 -11.57 4.42
C ILE A 88 2.95 -11.71 3.63
N PRO A 89 1.79 -11.94 4.29
CA PRO A 89 0.51 -11.96 3.59
C PRO A 89 0.18 -10.60 2.96
N GLN A 90 -0.13 -10.57 1.67
CA GLN A 90 -0.50 -9.33 0.97
C GLN A 90 -1.71 -8.63 1.61
N ILE A 91 -2.62 -9.37 2.24
CA ILE A 91 -3.76 -8.81 2.96
C ILE A 91 -3.32 -7.84 4.07
N ASN A 92 -2.18 -8.09 4.73
CA ASN A 92 -1.66 -7.20 5.77
C ASN A 92 -1.12 -5.90 5.17
N ILE A 93 -0.41 -6.00 4.05
CA ILE A 93 0.07 -4.84 3.28
C ILE A 93 -1.12 -4.00 2.81
N LYS A 94 -2.14 -4.67 2.25
CA LYS A 94 -3.35 -4.03 1.74
C LYS A 94 -4.12 -3.28 2.83
N LYS A 95 -4.26 -3.88 4.02
CA LYS A 95 -4.83 -3.23 5.21
C LYS A 95 -4.08 -1.97 5.60
N LYS A 96 -2.74 -2.04 5.64
CA LYS A 96 -1.93 -0.89 6.03
C LYS A 96 -2.02 0.25 5.03
N LEU A 97 -2.03 -0.07 3.74
CA LEU A 97 -2.26 0.91 2.67
C LEU A 97 -3.63 1.56 2.81
N ALA A 98 -4.68 0.78 3.08
CA ALA A 98 -6.04 1.29 3.26
C ALA A 98 -6.12 2.27 4.45
N GLU A 99 -5.46 1.94 5.57
CA GLU A 99 -5.33 2.83 6.74
C GLU A 99 -4.62 4.14 6.39
N LEU A 100 -3.44 4.07 5.74
CA LEU A 100 -2.65 5.26 5.37
C LEU A 100 -3.37 6.16 4.37
N LEU A 101 -4.15 5.56 3.48
CA LEU A 101 -4.91 6.23 2.43
C LEU A 101 -6.32 6.64 2.88
N ASN A 102 -6.68 6.36 4.15
CA ASN A 102 -8.01 6.59 4.71
C ASN A 102 -9.13 6.09 3.79
N THR A 103 -8.98 4.87 3.28
CA THR A 103 -9.89 4.27 2.30
C THR A 103 -10.19 2.82 2.66
N HIS A 104 -11.13 2.20 1.94
CA HIS A 104 -11.46 0.79 2.15
C HIS A 104 -10.57 -0.12 1.30
N GLU A 105 -10.21 -1.30 1.83
CA GLU A 105 -9.33 -2.26 1.12
C GLU A 105 -9.86 -2.64 -0.27
N SER A 106 -11.18 -2.72 -0.46
CA SER A 106 -11.78 -3.05 -1.76
C SER A 106 -11.50 -2.01 -2.85
N LYS A 107 -11.17 -0.78 -2.48
CA LYS A 107 -10.85 0.32 -3.41
C LYS A 107 -9.40 0.24 -3.90
N LEU A 108 -8.58 -0.60 -3.28
CA LEU A 108 -7.22 -0.88 -3.69
C LEU A 108 -7.21 -2.11 -4.60
N ILE A 109 -6.73 -1.96 -5.84
CA ILE A 109 -6.61 -3.05 -6.80
C ILE A 109 -5.17 -3.20 -7.28
N ASN A 110 -4.88 -4.30 -7.97
CA ASN A 110 -3.57 -4.56 -8.59
C ASN A 110 -2.39 -4.39 -7.62
N LEU A 111 -2.53 -4.92 -6.40
CA LEU A 111 -1.43 -4.95 -5.44
C LEU A 111 -0.34 -5.89 -5.95
N ASP A 112 0.77 -5.32 -6.40
CA ASP A 112 1.95 -6.03 -6.88
C ASP A 112 3.09 -5.82 -5.89
N VAL A 113 3.73 -6.90 -5.44
CA VAL A 113 4.71 -6.87 -4.34
C VAL A 113 5.96 -7.64 -4.74
N ASP A 114 7.09 -6.95 -4.75
CA ASP A 114 8.42 -7.53 -4.89
C ASP A 114 9.01 -7.76 -3.49
N TYR A 115 8.86 -8.99 -2.98
CA TYR A 115 9.40 -9.40 -1.68
C TYR A 115 10.93 -9.50 -1.65
N THR A 116 11.60 -9.52 -2.80
CA THR A 116 13.07 -9.52 -2.83
C THR A 116 13.60 -8.13 -2.50
N LYS A 117 12.91 -7.08 -2.97
CA LYS A 117 13.27 -5.69 -2.72
C LYS A 117 12.48 -5.03 -1.59
N ASN A 118 11.49 -5.73 -1.05
CA ASN A 118 10.48 -5.19 -0.14
C ASN A 118 9.82 -3.91 -0.67
N THR A 119 9.43 -3.94 -1.94
CA THR A 119 8.73 -2.85 -2.61
C THR A 119 7.41 -3.34 -3.18
N GLY A 120 6.52 -2.40 -3.48
CA GLY A 120 5.25 -2.74 -4.12
C GLY A 120 4.59 -1.56 -4.79
N LYS A 121 3.51 -1.88 -5.51
CA LYS A 121 2.65 -0.93 -6.19
C LYS A 121 1.20 -1.27 -5.94
N VAL A 122 0.35 -0.26 -5.88
CA VAL A 122 -1.10 -0.42 -5.74
C VAL A 122 -1.83 0.60 -6.60
N THR A 123 -2.91 0.19 -7.24
CA THR A 123 -3.73 1.07 -8.08
C THR A 123 -5.00 1.47 -7.35
N LEU A 124 -5.37 2.75 -7.45
CA LEU A 124 -6.61 3.32 -6.96
C LEU A 124 -7.49 3.77 -8.13
N PRO A 125 -8.53 3.00 -8.50
CA PRO A 125 -9.38 3.31 -9.65
C PRO A 125 -10.14 4.62 -9.49
N GLU A 126 -10.59 4.92 -8.26
CA GLU A 126 -11.35 6.12 -7.93
C GLU A 126 -10.57 7.42 -8.20
N PHE A 127 -9.24 7.34 -8.28
CA PHE A 127 -8.35 8.48 -8.53
C PHE A 127 -7.73 8.40 -9.93
N ASN A 128 -8.56 8.28 -10.97
CA ASN A 128 -8.11 8.19 -12.37
C ASN A 128 -7.08 7.06 -12.59
N ASN A 129 -7.27 5.91 -11.93
CA ASN A 129 -6.33 4.79 -11.95
C ASN A 129 -4.91 5.15 -11.49
N LYS A 130 -4.76 6.12 -10.58
CA LYS A 130 -3.47 6.45 -9.97
C LYS A 130 -2.84 5.22 -9.36
N THR A 131 -1.57 4.99 -9.68
CA THR A 131 -0.77 3.90 -9.10
C THR A 131 0.25 4.50 -8.16
N LEU A 132 0.27 4.01 -6.93
CA LEU A 132 1.22 4.42 -5.91
C LEU A 132 2.29 3.37 -5.74
N SER A 133 3.54 3.80 -5.61
CA SER A 133 4.68 2.92 -5.29
C SER A 133 5.07 3.07 -3.82
N PHE A 134 5.49 1.98 -3.18
CA PHE A 134 5.88 2.00 -1.77
C PHE A 134 6.99 0.99 -1.48
N SER A 135 7.59 1.10 -0.29
CA SER A 135 8.53 0.15 0.30
C SER A 135 8.06 -0.29 1.69
N PHE A 136 8.61 -1.38 2.21
CA PHE A 136 8.33 -1.86 3.56
C PHE A 136 9.54 -2.60 4.15
N THR A 137 9.48 -2.94 5.43
CA THR A 137 10.45 -3.84 6.07
C THR A 137 9.81 -5.16 6.49
N SER A 138 10.63 -6.22 6.54
CA SER A 138 10.22 -7.58 6.92
C SER A 138 11.05 -8.07 8.11
N ILE A 139 10.77 -7.50 9.29
CA ILE A 139 11.45 -7.85 10.54
C ILE A 139 10.44 -8.51 11.48
N LEU A 140 10.82 -9.65 12.06
CA LEU A 140 10.01 -10.33 13.07
C LEU A 140 9.99 -9.49 14.35
N ASP A 141 8.83 -8.96 14.71
CA ASP A 141 8.66 -8.20 15.94
C ASP A 141 8.35 -9.16 17.10
N LEU A 142 9.28 -9.31 18.03
CA LEU A 142 9.10 -10.16 19.22
C LEU A 142 8.27 -9.46 20.30
N GLY A 143 7.96 -8.18 20.12
CA GLY A 143 7.25 -7.35 21.08
C GLY A 143 8.10 -6.98 22.29
N GLU A 144 7.40 -6.72 23.38
CA GLU A 144 7.99 -6.23 24.62
C GLU A 144 8.47 -7.37 25.52
N PHE A 145 9.60 -7.13 26.18
CA PHE A 145 10.10 -7.94 27.26
C PHE A 145 10.21 -7.13 28.56
N ASN A 146 9.87 -7.75 29.69
CA ASN A 146 9.94 -7.15 31.03
C ASN A 146 11.14 -7.72 31.79
N PHE A 147 12.10 -6.88 32.18
CA PHE A 147 13.28 -7.38 32.91
C PHE A 147 13.80 -6.46 34.01
N LYS A 148 14.19 -7.11 35.10
CA LYS A 148 15.06 -6.55 36.14
C LYS A 148 16.49 -6.58 35.60
N ASN A 149 17.10 -5.40 35.40
CA ASN A 149 18.51 -5.20 34.99
C ASN A 149 18.81 -5.11 33.48
N LYS A 150 17.82 -4.84 32.61
CA LYS A 150 18.02 -4.48 31.17
C LYS A 150 18.73 -5.52 30.28
N VAL A 151 18.93 -6.76 30.74
CA VAL A 151 19.53 -7.83 29.94
C VAL A 151 18.46 -8.86 29.62
N VAL A 152 18.18 -9.05 28.33
CA VAL A 152 17.25 -10.08 27.85
C VAL A 152 18.00 -11.39 27.72
N SER A 153 17.48 -12.47 28.30
CA SER A 153 18.12 -13.77 28.12
C SER A 153 17.89 -14.29 26.70
N VAL A 154 18.95 -14.86 26.11
CA VAL A 154 18.87 -15.50 24.78
C VAL A 154 17.83 -16.63 24.77
N GLY A 155 17.67 -17.34 25.89
CA GLY A 155 16.66 -18.39 26.04
C GLY A 155 15.23 -17.88 25.92
N GLU A 156 14.91 -16.71 26.49
CA GLU A 156 13.59 -16.10 26.38
C GLU A 156 13.31 -15.56 24.99
N ILE A 157 14.31 -14.96 24.33
CA ILE A 157 14.23 -14.57 22.92
C ILE A 157 13.91 -15.80 22.07
N LYS A 158 14.66 -16.88 22.27
CA LYS A 158 14.47 -18.14 21.55
C LYS A 158 13.06 -18.70 21.75
N LYS A 159 12.56 -18.68 22.98
CA LYS A 159 11.19 -19.09 23.32
C LYS A 159 10.15 -18.21 22.61
N LYS A 160 10.33 -16.89 22.61
CA LYS A 160 9.40 -15.95 21.96
C LYS A 160 9.34 -16.16 20.45
N ILE A 161 10.49 -16.38 19.80
CA ILE A 161 10.57 -16.75 18.38
C ILE A 161 9.80 -18.05 18.13
N SER A 162 10.04 -19.07 18.95
CA SER A 162 9.35 -20.36 18.86
C SER A 162 7.83 -20.22 18.96
N ASP A 163 7.35 -19.44 19.92
CA ASP A 163 5.91 -19.23 20.16
C ASP A 163 5.26 -18.48 18.99
N LEU A 164 5.88 -17.40 18.51
CA LEU A 164 5.35 -16.57 17.42
C LEU A 164 5.31 -17.31 16.08
N LEU A 165 6.38 -18.04 15.76
CA LEU A 165 6.49 -18.76 14.50
C LEU A 165 5.94 -20.18 14.57
N LYS A 166 5.49 -20.65 15.75
CA LYS A 166 5.04 -22.04 15.98
C LYS A 166 6.09 -23.05 15.50
N ILE A 167 7.36 -22.76 15.81
CA ILE A 167 8.51 -23.62 15.52
C ILE A 167 9.13 -24.08 16.83
N GLU A 168 9.47 -25.37 16.91
CA GLU A 168 10.13 -25.89 18.10
C GLU A 168 11.53 -25.29 18.24
N SER A 169 11.94 -24.99 19.47
CA SER A 169 13.21 -24.29 19.70
C SER A 169 14.44 -25.07 19.24
N GLN A 170 14.35 -26.39 19.10
CA GLN A 170 15.43 -27.22 18.55
C GLN A 170 15.75 -26.89 17.08
N TYR A 171 14.79 -26.35 16.33
CA TYR A 171 14.99 -25.95 14.94
C TYR A 171 15.54 -24.54 14.78
N ILE A 172 15.63 -23.76 15.87
CA ILE A 172 16.22 -22.42 15.86
C ILE A 172 17.72 -22.55 16.16
N TYR A 173 18.55 -22.11 15.22
CA TYR A 173 20.00 -22.13 15.32
C TYR A 173 20.62 -20.83 14.79
N GLU A 174 21.92 -20.64 15.04
CA GLU A 174 22.63 -19.38 14.71
C GLU A 174 21.90 -18.13 15.23
N LEU A 175 21.37 -18.20 16.45
CA LEU A 175 20.71 -17.08 17.11
C LEU A 175 21.75 -16.06 17.60
N GLU A 176 21.80 -14.91 16.94
CA GLU A 176 22.63 -13.76 17.29
C GLU A 176 21.76 -12.66 17.87
N VAL A 177 22.12 -12.13 19.04
CA VAL A 177 21.37 -11.08 19.73
C VAL A 177 22.25 -9.85 19.94
N ASP A 178 21.81 -8.71 19.41
CA ASP A 178 22.36 -7.38 19.70
C ASP A 178 21.49 -6.73 20.79
N SER A 179 21.95 -6.80 22.03
CA SER A 179 21.24 -6.23 23.19
C SER A 179 21.30 -4.70 23.24
N ILE A 180 22.16 -4.05 22.45
CA ILE A 180 22.25 -2.58 22.39
C ILE A 180 21.16 -2.07 21.45
N LYS A 181 20.96 -2.74 20.32
CA LYS A 181 19.94 -2.39 19.33
C LYS A 181 18.59 -3.05 19.58
N ASN A 182 18.49 -3.92 20.57
CA ASN A 182 17.33 -4.77 20.84
C ASN A 182 16.87 -5.51 19.58
N SER A 183 17.82 -6.09 18.87
CA SER A 183 17.57 -6.79 17.62
C SER A 183 18.46 -8.02 17.51
N GLY A 184 18.28 -8.77 16.45
CA GLY A 184 19.10 -9.93 16.22
C GLY A 184 18.65 -10.71 15.00
N THR A 185 19.29 -11.85 14.82
CA THR A 185 19.00 -12.73 13.69
C THR A 185 19.03 -14.19 14.11
N PHE A 186 18.38 -15.05 13.34
CA PHE A 186 18.47 -16.50 13.52
C PHE A 186 18.22 -17.23 12.19
N LYS A 187 18.52 -18.53 12.17
CA LYS A 187 18.13 -19.44 11.10
C LYS A 187 17.22 -20.55 11.63
N SER A 188 16.37 -21.08 10.76
CA SER A 188 15.49 -22.22 11.05
C SER A 188 15.87 -23.42 10.20
N SER A 189 15.99 -24.59 10.81
CA SER A 189 16.22 -25.87 10.12
C SER A 189 14.94 -26.66 9.93
N LYS A 190 13.79 -26.11 10.38
CA LYS A 190 12.50 -26.81 10.29
C LYS A 190 12.13 -27.00 8.82
N PRO A 191 11.84 -28.23 8.38
CA PRO A 191 11.37 -28.49 7.01
C PRO A 191 10.15 -27.64 6.67
N PHE A 192 10.10 -27.12 5.45
CA PHE A 192 9.01 -26.28 4.93
C PHE A 192 8.82 -24.91 5.64
N THR A 193 9.76 -24.51 6.50
CA THR A 193 9.91 -23.11 6.91
C THR A 193 10.87 -22.37 5.97
N PHE A 194 10.91 -21.04 6.07
CA PHE A 194 11.82 -20.22 5.27
C PHE A 194 13.26 -20.73 5.39
N ASN A 195 13.87 -21.03 4.25
CA ASN A 195 15.29 -21.31 4.16
C ASN A 195 16.03 -19.98 4.06
N GLY A 196 16.58 -19.51 5.18
CA GLY A 196 17.37 -18.28 5.20
C GLY A 196 17.54 -17.70 6.60
N LYS A 197 18.07 -16.48 6.64
CA LYS A 197 18.29 -15.71 7.87
C LYS A 197 17.06 -14.85 8.14
N PHE A 198 16.44 -15.03 9.31
CA PHE A 198 15.43 -14.11 9.82
C PHE A 198 16.10 -12.99 10.58
N GLU A 199 15.57 -11.79 10.43
CA GLU A 199 15.85 -10.64 11.28
C GLU A 199 14.70 -10.44 12.27
N PHE A 200 15.03 -10.08 13.50
CA PHE A 200 14.05 -9.74 14.51
C PHE A 200 14.43 -8.49 15.30
N LYS A 201 13.42 -7.89 15.93
CA LYS A 201 13.56 -6.78 16.88
C LYS A 201 12.68 -7.02 18.10
N PHE A 202 12.99 -6.34 19.19
CA PHE A 202 12.22 -6.36 20.42
C PHE A 202 12.35 -5.02 21.16
N THR A 203 11.54 -4.85 22.19
CA THR A 203 11.62 -3.69 23.10
C THR A 203 11.74 -4.16 24.55
N ILE A 204 12.37 -3.33 25.39
CA ILE A 204 12.54 -3.62 26.82
C ILE A 204 11.73 -2.59 27.60
N LYS A 205 10.86 -3.06 28.50
CA LYS A 205 10.23 -2.23 29.51
C LYS A 205 11.09 -2.23 30.77
N GLU A 206 11.45 -1.03 31.24
CA GLU A 206 12.07 -0.88 32.54
C GLU A 206 11.00 -0.99 33.63
N ASP A 207 11.22 -1.88 34.60
CA ASP A 207 10.46 -1.85 35.85
C ASP A 207 10.78 -0.55 36.57
N VAL A 208 9.92 0.46 36.43
CA VAL A 208 9.95 1.65 37.27
C VAL A 208 9.65 1.18 38.69
N LYS A 209 10.69 0.99 39.51
CA LYS A 209 10.49 0.78 40.94
C LYS A 209 9.64 1.95 41.46
N PRO A 210 8.51 1.72 42.15
CA PRO A 210 7.80 2.81 42.81
C PRO A 210 8.79 3.48 43.76
N ALA A 211 8.89 4.82 43.65
CA ALA A 211 9.66 5.61 44.59
C ALA A 211 9.15 5.28 46.00
N LYS A 212 10.05 4.80 46.86
CA LYS A 212 9.77 4.55 48.27
C LYS A 212 9.66 5.87 49.03
#